data_AF-A0A2U9IE40-F1
#
_entry.id   AF-A0A2U9IE40-F1
#
_cell.length_a   1.000
_cell.length_b   1.000
_cell.length_c   1.000
_cell.angle_alpha   90.00
_cell.angle_beta   90.00
_cell.angle_gamma   90.00
#
_symmetry.space_group_name_H-M   'P 1'
#
loop_
_entity.id
_entity.type
_entity.pdbx_description
1 polymer ?
#
loop_
_entity_poly.entity_id
_entity_poly.type
_entity_poly.pdbx_seq_one_letter_code
_entity_poly.pdbx_strand_id
1 'polypeptide(L)' 'MYYMGIKFKIIGFLLIISALFLLSLSFSIMFLGLSIDFGNFNISPIIVKIINFIIIAVFLSFVAYVGYIMAFHAKD' A
#
# COMPACT_ATOMS: atom_id res chain seq x y z
N MET A 1 -22.60 14.16 17.55
CA MET A 1 -21.42 14.64 16.79
C MET A 1 -20.12 13.95 17.21
N TYR A 2 -19.82 13.80 18.51
CA TYR A 2 -18.59 13.13 19.01
C TYR A 2 -18.32 11.70 18.48
N TYR A 3 -19.34 10.85 18.33
CA TYR A 3 -19.15 9.47 17.83
C TYR A 3 -18.70 9.40 16.37
N MET A 4 -18.93 10.46 15.59
CA MET A 4 -18.59 10.48 14.18
C MET A 4 -17.07 10.64 14.01
N GLY A 5 -16.44 11.51 14.82
CA GLY A 5 -14.99 11.69 14.85
C GLY A 5 -14.23 10.41 15.22
N ILE A 6 -14.66 9.67 16.26
CA ILE A 6 -14.03 8.39 16.63
C ILE A 6 -14.08 7.37 15.49
N LYS A 7 -15.22 7.25 14.79
CA LYS A 7 -15.37 6.30 13.67
C LYS A 7 -14.40 6.62 12.53
N PHE A 8 -14.24 7.90 12.19
CA PHE A 8 -13.29 8.33 11.16
C PHE A 8 -11.83 8.06 11.56
N LYS A 9 -11.50 8.24 12.84
CA LYS A 9 -10.16 7.93 13.34
C LYS A 9 -9.83 6.44 13.24
N ILE A 10 -10.78 5.57 13.60
CA ILE A 10 -10.65 4.11 13.49
C ILE A 10 -10.49 3.68 12.02
N ILE A 11 -11.31 4.24 11.12
CA ILE A 11 -11.21 3.97 9.68
C ILE A 11 -9.85 4.43 9.13
N GLY A 12 -9.36 5.60 9.57
CA GLY A 12 -8.03 6.08 9.20
C GLY A 12 -6.91 5.13 9.63
N PHE A 13 -6.97 4.63 10.88
CA PHE A 13 -6.02 3.63 11.37
C PHE A 13 -6.06 2.33 10.57
N LEU A 14 -7.26 1.82 10.27
CA LEU A 14 -7.46 0.64 9.41
C LEU A 14 -6.87 0.85 8.01
N LEU A 15 -7.04 2.03 7.42
CA LEU A 15 -6.43 2.37 6.13
C LEU A 15 -4.91 2.31 6.18
N ILE A 16 -4.29 2.87 7.22
CA ILE A 16 -2.83 2.86 7.37
C ILE A 16 -2.31 1.41 7.52
N ILE A 17 -2.93 0.64 8.41
CA ILE A 17 -2.52 -0.76 8.68
C ILE A 17 -2.65 -1.61 7.41
N SER A 18 -3.79 -1.49 6.70
CA SER A 18 -4.01 -2.23 5.46
C SER A 18 -3.05 -1.81 4.35
N ALA A 19 -2.75 -0.52 4.21
CA ALA A 19 -1.77 -0.04 3.23
C ALA A 19 -0.37 -0.58 3.53
N LEU A 20 0.08 -0.54 4.79
CA LEU A 20 1.38 -1.10 5.20
C LEU A 20 1.45 -2.61 5.01
N PHE A 21 0.36 -3.33 5.31
CA PHE A 21 0.27 -4.77 5.08
C PHE A 21 0.39 -5.11 3.59
N LEU A 22 -0.37 -4.43 2.73
CA LEU A 22 -0.32 -4.65 1.28
C LEU A 22 1.04 -4.26 0.68
N LEU A 23 1.69 -3.23 1.22
CA LEU A 23 3.01 -2.81 0.76
C LEU A 23 4.08 -3.85 1.14
N SER A 24 3.99 -4.40 2.36
CA SER A 24 4.84 -5.49 2.83
C SER A 24 4.62 -6.78 2.04
N LEU A 25 3.36 -7.11 1.72
CA LEU A 25 3.00 -8.25 0.90
C LEU A 25 3.50 -8.09 -0.54
N SER A 26 3.37 -6.89 -1.11
CA SER A 26 3.89 -6.56 -2.45
C SER A 26 5.41 -6.63 -2.50
N PHE A 27 6.10 -6.16 -1.45
CA PHE A 27 7.54 -6.31 -1.30
C PHE A 27 7.94 -7.78 -1.21
N SER A 28 7.23 -8.58 -0.40
CA SER A 28 7.49 -10.01 -0.27
C SER A 28 7.34 -10.75 -1.60
N ILE A 29 6.26 -10.51 -2.36
CA ILE A 29 6.05 -11.12 -3.68
C ILE A 29 7.20 -10.75 -4.64
N MET A 30 7.68 -9.51 -4.60
CA MET A 30 8.74 -9.03 -5.48
C MET A 30 10.14 -9.56 -5.10
N PHE A 31 10.49 -9.57 -3.81
CA PHE A 31 11.86 -9.80 -3.33
C PHE A 31 12.08 -11.19 -2.71
N LEU A 32 11.06 -11.84 -2.13
CA LEU A 32 11.16 -13.16 -1.49
C LEU A 32 10.91 -14.34 -2.45
N GLY A 33 10.81 -14.09 -3.76
CA GLY A 33 10.98 -15.15 -4.75
C GLY A 33 9.73 -15.96 -5.10
N LEU A 34 8.55 -15.33 -5.22
CA LEU A 34 7.53 -15.85 -6.13
C LEU A 34 7.96 -15.46 -7.55
N SER A 35 8.85 -16.26 -8.14
CA SER A 35 9.24 -16.16 -9.54
C SER A 35 8.00 -16.40 -10.41
N ILE A 36 7.35 -15.32 -10.85
CA ILE A 36 6.36 -15.41 -11.93
C ILE A 36 7.16 -15.51 -13.24
N ASP A 37 7.34 -16.75 -13.71
CA ASP A 37 7.90 -17.06 -15.03
C ASP A 37 6.87 -16.67 -16.11
N PHE A 38 6.97 -15.45 -16.61
CA PHE A 38 6.34 -15.08 -17.87
C PHE A 38 7.32 -15.40 -19.00
N GLY A 39 6.98 -16.43 -19.78
CA GLY A 39 7.81 -16.97 -20.84
C GLY A 39 8.42 -15.91 -21.78
N ASN A 40 9.72 -16.08 -22.02
CA ASN A 40 10.49 -15.67 -23.18
C ASN A 40 10.37 -14.20 -23.67
N PHE A 41 10.50 -13.21 -22.78
CA PHE A 41 10.78 -11.82 -23.18
C PHE A 41 12.07 -11.27 -22.55
N ASN A 42 12.96 -10.85 -23.45
CA ASN A 42 14.37 -10.56 -23.25
C ASN A 42 14.64 -9.06 -23.01
N ILE A 43 13.93 -8.47 -22.04
CA ILE A 43 14.24 -7.19 -21.39
C ILE A 43 13.98 -7.42 -19.90
N SER A 44 15.06 -7.44 -19.12
CA SER A 44 15.18 -8.04 -17.78
C SER A 44 13.88 -8.07 -16.94
N PRO A 45 13.33 -9.26 -16.62
CA PRO A 45 12.14 -9.45 -15.78
C PRO A 45 12.15 -8.67 -14.46
N ILE A 46 13.33 -8.25 -14.00
CA ILE A 46 13.53 -7.44 -12.81
C ILE A 46 13.02 -6.00 -12.97
N ILE A 47 13.22 -5.37 -14.14
CA ILE A 47 12.88 -3.96 -14.36
C ILE A 47 11.36 -3.77 -14.33
N VAL A 48 10.63 -4.69 -14.97
CA VAL A 48 9.16 -4.70 -14.97
C VAL A 48 8.62 -4.92 -13.54
N LYS A 49 9.23 -5.82 -12.77
CA LYS A 49 8.88 -6.05 -11.35
C LYS A 49 9.10 -4.79 -10.50
N ILE A 50 10.22 -4.09 -10.69
CA ILE A 50 10.53 -2.84 -10.00
C ILE A 50 9.50 -1.75 -10.33
N ILE A 51 9.19 -1.55 -11.61
CA ILE A 51 8.21 -0.55 -12.04
C ILE A 51 6.83 -0.85 -11.43
N ASN A 52 6.39 -2.11 -11.45
CA ASN A 52 5.12 -2.51 -10.83
C ASN A 52 5.10 -2.23 -9.32
N PHE A 53 6.18 -2.53 -8.62
CA PHE A 53 6.27 -2.24 -7.20
C PHE A 53 6.25 -0.74 -6.91
N ILE A 54 6.94 0.08 -7.71
CA ILE A 54 6.91 1.54 -7.58
C ILE A 54 5.48 2.06 -7.73
N ILE A 55 4.73 1.58 -8.74
CA ILE A 55 3.34 1.99 -8.96
C ILE A 55 2.48 1.65 -7.74
N ILE A 56 2.59 0.42 -7.22
CA ILE A 56 1.86 -0.04 -6.03
C ILE A 56 2.28 0.78 -4.80
N ALA A 57 3.57 1.00 -4.60
CA ALA A 57 4.10 1.73 -3.46
C ALA A 57 3.63 3.19 -3.45
N VAL A 58 3.62 3.86 -4.61
CA VAL A 58 3.09 5.23 -4.74
C VAL A 58 1.60 5.27 -4.38
N PHE A 59 0.81 4.34 -4.92
CA PHE A 59 -0.63 4.27 -4.62
C PHE A 59 -0.88 4.00 -3.13
N LEU A 60 -0.21 3.01 -2.54
CA LEU A 60 -0.38 2.67 -1.13
C LEU A 60 0.13 3.77 -0.19
N SER A 61 1.18 4.52 -0.59
CA SER A 61 1.65 5.69 0.17
C SER A 61 0.58 6.79 0.20
N PHE A 62 -0.13 7.01 -0.92
CA PHE A 62 -1.26 7.93 -0.96
C PHE A 62 -2.42 7.45 -0.06
N VAL A 63 -2.76 6.16 -0.10
CA VAL A 63 -3.80 5.57 0.78
C VAL A 63 -3.42 5.72 2.26
N ALA A 64 -2.16 5.44 2.62
CA ALA A 64 -1.66 5.62 3.98
C ALA A 64 -1.72 7.10 4.41
N TYR A 65 -1.41 8.04 3.52
CA TYR A 65 -1.52 9.48 3.78
C TYR A 65 -2.96 9.92 4.04
N VAL A 66 -3.92 9.44 3.23
CA VAL A 66 -5.35 9.68 3.48
C VAL A 66 -5.76 9.09 4.83
N GLY A 67 -5.33 7.87 5.13
CA GLY A 67 -5.55 7.23 6.44
C GLY A 67 -4.98 8.05 7.59
N TYR A 68 -3.79 8.63 7.43
CA TYR A 68 -3.15 9.52 8.40
C TYR A 68 -3.96 10.79 8.65
N ILE A 69 -4.44 11.46 7.58
CA ILE A 69 -5.32 12.62 7.74
C ILE A 69 -6.59 12.23 8.50
N MET A 70 -7.22 11.11 8.14
CA MET A 70 -8.44 10.65 8.80
C MET A 70 -8.22 10.26 10.27
N ALA A 71 -7.06 9.68 10.59
CA ALA A 71 -6.70 9.26 11.94
C ALA A 71 -6.34 10.41 12.88
N PHE A 72 -5.64 11.43 12.37
CA PHE A 72 -5.00 12.46 13.22
C PHE A 72 -5.52 13.88 12.97
N HIS A 73 -6.18 14.15 11.85
CA HIS A 73 -6.66 15.49 11.47
C HIS A 73 -8.18 15.58 11.30
N ALA A 74 -8.92 14.47 11.44
CA ALA A 74 -10.37 14.53 11.54
C ALA A 74 -10.76 15.32 12.80
N LYS A 75 -11.26 16.55 12.60
CA LYS A 75 -11.77 17.43 13.67
C LYS A 75 -12.84 16.68 14.47
N ASP A 76 -12.71 16.75 15.79
CA ASP A 76 -13.68 16.20 16.76
C ASP A 76 -15.08 16.83 16.61
#